data_AF-A0AAN8SXB3-F1
#
_entry.id   AF-A0AAN8SXB3-F1
#
_cell.length_a   1.000
_cell.length_b   1.000
_cell.length_c   1.000
_cell.angle_alpha   90.00
_cell.angle_beta   90.00
_cell.angle_gamma   90.00
#
_symmetry.space_group_name_H-M   'P 1'
#
loop_
_entity.id
_entity.type
_entity.pdbx_description
1 polymer ?
#
loop_
_entity_poly.entity_id
_entity_poly.type
_entity_poly.pdbx_seq_one_letter_code
_entity_poly.pdbx_strand_id
1 'polypeptide(L)'
;MLGLYEAAQFRVHEEQILDEALNFTITQLKLILPKLSNSQLAQQITNALKFPIKGGIVRVETRKYISFYQQNQNHNQILLNFAKLDFNILQILHKKELI
;
A
#
# COMPACT_ATOMS: atom_id res chain seq x y z
N MET A 1 11.34 1.56 -7.80
CA MET A 1 11.22 2.81 -7.00
C MET A 1 10.27 2.64 -5.81
N LEU A 2 8.97 2.42 -6.02
CA LEU A 2 8.01 2.26 -4.90
C LEU A 2 8.34 1.11 -3.93
N GLY A 3 8.77 -0.05 -4.44
CA GLY A 3 9.19 -1.16 -3.57
C GLY A 3 10.39 -0.82 -2.67
N LEU A 4 11.36 -0.03 -3.17
CA LEU A 4 12.50 0.42 -2.38
C LEU A 4 12.07 1.43 -1.31
N TYR A 5 11.13 2.33 -1.64
CA TYR A 5 10.53 3.24 -0.67
C TYR A 5 9.90 2.47 0.49
N GLU A 6 9.04 1.48 0.19
CA GLU A 6 8.39 0.67 1.23
C GLU A 6 9.40 -0.14 2.05
N ALA A 7 10.43 -0.71 1.42
CA ALA A 7 11.50 -1.42 2.14
C ALA A 7 12.27 -0.49 3.09
N ALA A 8 12.62 0.72 2.64
CA ALA A 8 13.34 1.71 3.43
C ALA A 8 12.53 2.26 4.63
N GLN A 9 11.21 2.07 4.64
CA GLN A 9 10.41 2.35 5.84
C GLN A 9 10.80 1.45 7.00
N PHE A 10 11.22 0.20 6.74
CA PHE A 10 11.60 -0.79 7.75
C PHE A 10 12.97 -0.58 8.38
N ARG A 11 13.72 0.43 7.94
CA ARG A 11 15.04 0.75 8.50
C ARG A 11 15.05 0.85 10.02
N VAL A 12 16.20 0.52 10.60
CA VAL A 12 16.54 0.69 12.01
C VAL A 12 17.65 1.74 12.20
N HIS A 13 18.05 1.98 13.44
CA HIS A 13 19.11 2.95 13.75
C HIS A 13 20.42 2.53 13.04
N GLU A 14 21.19 3.53 12.59
CA GLU A 14 22.52 3.38 11.94
C GLU A 14 22.53 2.76 10.54
N GLU A 15 21.37 2.50 9.92
CA GLU A 15 21.30 2.02 8.53
C GLU A 15 21.37 3.15 7.49
N GLN A 16 22.55 3.75 7.34
CA GLN A 16 22.78 4.91 6.44
C GLN A 16 22.30 4.70 5.01
N ILE A 17 22.48 3.50 4.45
CA ILE A 17 22.05 3.16 3.09
C ILE A 17 20.52 3.26 2.97
N LEU A 18 19.77 2.79 3.97
CA LEU A 18 18.32 2.84 3.95
C LEU A 18 17.78 4.24 4.28
N ASP A 19 18.49 5.03 5.07
CA ASP A 19 18.20 6.46 5.23
C ASP A 19 18.34 7.22 3.91
N GLU A 20 19.43 6.99 3.16
CA GLU A 20 19.63 7.58 1.84
C GLU A 20 18.60 7.08 0.83
N ALA A 21 18.32 5.76 0.81
CA ALA A 21 17.32 5.18 -0.06
C ALA A 21 15.92 5.77 0.19
N LEU A 22 15.55 6.02 1.45
CA LEU A 22 14.28 6.67 1.76
C LEU A 22 14.20 8.09 1.17
N ASN A 23 15.22 8.91 1.41
CA ASN A 23 15.26 10.29 0.92
C ASN A 23 15.26 10.36 -0.61
N PHE A 24 16.07 9.49 -1.24
CA PHE A 24 16.14 9.35 -2.68
C PHE A 24 14.79 8.95 -3.26
N THR A 25 14.17 7.89 -2.74
CA THR A 25 12.90 7.39 -3.27
C THR A 25 11.76 8.37 -3.07
N ILE A 26 11.66 9.08 -1.95
CA ILE A 26 10.66 10.15 -1.74
C ILE A 26 10.79 11.22 -2.83
N THR A 27 12.01 11.67 -3.09
CA THR A 27 12.29 12.70 -4.11
C THR A 27 11.89 12.22 -5.49
N GLN A 28 12.35 11.03 -5.90
CA GLN A 28 12.06 10.48 -7.22
C GLN A 28 10.57 10.19 -7.42
N LEU A 29 9.88 9.67 -6.40
CA LEU A 29 8.44 9.39 -6.45
C LEU A 29 7.62 10.68 -6.60
N LYS A 30 7.99 11.76 -5.90
CA LYS A 30 7.34 13.08 -6.06
C LYS A 30 7.58 13.67 -7.46
N LEU A 31 8.77 13.49 -8.03
CA LEU A 31 9.11 14.00 -9.37
C LEU A 31 8.39 13.26 -10.49
N ILE A 32 8.18 11.94 -10.36
CA ILE A 32 7.50 11.15 -11.39
C ILE A 32 5.97 11.27 -11.29
N LEU A 33 5.42 11.53 -10.10
CA LEU A 33 3.98 11.53 -9.87
C LEU A 33 3.17 12.38 -10.87
N PRO A 34 3.57 13.63 -11.22
CA PRO A 34 2.83 14.44 -12.19
C PRO A 34 2.82 13.85 -13.62
N LYS A 35 3.79 12.98 -13.94
CA LYS A 35 3.93 12.36 -15.27
C LYS A 35 3.07 11.11 -15.44
N LEU A 36 2.49 10.60 -14.36
CA LEU A 36 1.76 9.32 -14.33
C LEU A 36 0.25 9.46 -14.57
N SER A 37 -0.25 10.66 -14.94
CA SER A 37 -1.60 10.94 -15.45
C SER A 37 -2.74 10.06 -14.90
N ASN A 38 -3.19 10.31 -13.66
CA ASN A 38 -4.30 9.60 -13.00
C ASN A 38 -4.28 8.06 -13.11
N SER A 39 -3.10 7.46 -13.29
CA SER A 39 -2.96 6.01 -13.33
C SER A 39 -3.13 5.37 -11.95
N GLN A 40 -3.43 4.08 -11.94
CA GLN A 40 -3.41 3.25 -10.74
C GLN A 40 -2.08 3.37 -9.98
N LEU A 41 -0.97 3.45 -10.71
CA LEU A 41 0.37 3.63 -10.13
C LEU A 41 0.50 4.98 -9.43
N ALA A 42 -0.04 6.06 -10.02
CA ALA A 42 -0.04 7.37 -9.37
C ALA A 42 -0.82 7.34 -8.04
N GLN A 43 -1.96 6.64 -8.01
CA GLN A 43 -2.75 6.47 -6.78
C GLN A 43 -1.99 5.64 -5.73
N GLN A 44 -1.31 4.56 -6.12
CA GLN A 44 -0.47 3.76 -5.22
C GLN A 44 0.66 4.58 -4.62
N ILE A 45 1.39 5.35 -5.44
CA ILE A 45 2.49 6.20 -4.98
C ILE A 45 1.97 7.29 -4.03
N THR A 46 0.85 7.92 -4.36
CA THR A 46 0.23 8.96 -3.52
C THR A 46 -0.15 8.41 -2.15
N ASN A 47 -0.72 7.21 -2.12
CA ASN A 47 -1.08 6.56 -0.86
C ASN A 47 0.13 6.15 -0.04
N ALA A 48 1.13 5.51 -0.66
CA ALA A 48 2.36 5.10 0.01
C ALA A 48 3.08 6.30 0.65
N LEU A 49 3.24 7.41 -0.09
CA LEU A 49 3.87 8.63 0.42
C LEU A 49 3.12 9.25 1.62
N LYS A 50 1.82 9.00 1.75
CA LYS A 50 0.99 9.48 2.88
C LYS A 50 0.96 8.48 4.03
N PHE A 51 0.89 7.19 3.71
CA PHE A 51 0.74 6.08 4.65
C PHE A 51 1.58 4.89 4.17
N PRO A 52 2.86 4.81 4.59
CA PRO A 52 3.70 3.67 4.26
C PRO A 52 3.16 2.38 4.89
N ILE A 53 3.44 1.23 4.28
CA ILE A 53 2.92 -0.07 4.73
C ILE A 53 3.32 -0.37 6.17
N LYS A 54 4.56 -0.05 6.57
CA LYS A 54 5.07 -0.27 7.93
C LYS A 54 4.19 0.37 9.03
N GLY A 55 3.63 1.55 8.76
CA GLY A 55 2.86 2.32 9.74
C GLY A 55 1.34 2.16 9.62
N GLY A 56 0.87 1.41 8.62
CA GLY A 56 -0.55 1.28 8.33
C GLY A 56 -1.26 0.29 9.26
N ILE A 57 -2.48 0.63 9.68
CA ILE A 57 -3.36 -0.34 10.33
C ILE A 57 -3.67 -1.43 9.30
N VAL A 58 -3.21 -2.66 9.57
CA VAL A 58 -3.32 -3.81 8.66
C VAL A 58 -4.71 -3.89 8.04
N ARG A 59 -5.77 -3.79 8.85
CA ARG A 59 -7.15 -3.91 8.38
C ARG A 59 -7.58 -2.81 7.40
N VAL A 60 -7.11 -1.58 7.61
CA VAL A 60 -7.39 -0.45 6.71
C VAL A 60 -6.61 -0.62 5.40
N GLU A 61 -5.34 -1.02 5.49
CA GLU A 61 -4.49 -1.25 4.32
C GLU A 61 -4.97 -2.44 3.48
N THR A 62 -5.42 -3.54 4.10
CA THR A 62 -6.02 -4.68 3.40
C THR A 62 -7.22 -4.22 2.56
N ARG A 63 -8.12 -3.39 3.13
CA ARG A 63 -9.29 -2.90 2.39
C ARG A 63 -8.89 -2.09 1.17
N LYS A 64 -7.93 -1.16 1.32
CA LYS A 64 -7.41 -0.35 0.21
C LYS A 64 -6.74 -1.23 -0.85
N TYR A 65 -5.93 -2.19 -0.42
CA TYR A 65 -5.19 -3.06 -1.33
C TYR A 65 -6.12 -3.99 -2.12
N ILE A 66 -7.22 -4.50 -1.53
CA ILE A 66 -8.24 -5.25 -2.29
C ILE A 66 -8.77 -4.41 -3.46
N SER A 67 -9.05 -3.12 -3.25
CA SER A 67 -9.49 -2.21 -4.31
C SER A 67 -8.40 -1.98 -5.37
N PHE A 68 -7.13 -1.82 -4.97
CA PHE A 68 -6.03 -1.72 -5.93
C PHE A 68 -5.81 -3.01 -6.71
N TYR A 69 -5.81 -4.16 -6.05
CA TYR A 69 -5.58 -5.45 -6.68
C TYR A 69 -6.64 -5.76 -7.73
N GLN A 70 -7.91 -5.41 -7.47
CA GLN A 70 -8.99 -5.55 -8.44
C GLN A 70 -8.74 -4.78 -9.75
N GLN A 71 -8.07 -3.63 -9.72
CA GLN A 71 -7.79 -2.83 -10.91
C GLN A 71 -6.58 -3.33 -11.70
N ASN A 72 -5.74 -4.20 -11.11
CA ASN A 72 -4.57 -4.75 -11.78
C ASN A 72 -5.02 -5.70 -12.90
N GLN A 73 -4.55 -5.50 -14.13
CA GLN A 73 -4.95 -6.32 -15.28
C GLN A 73 -4.58 -7.81 -15.14
N ASN A 74 -3.54 -8.11 -14.36
CA ASN A 74 -3.00 -9.45 -14.17
C ASN A 74 -3.35 -10.06 -12.81
N HIS A 75 -4.42 -9.57 -12.16
CA HIS A 75 -4.80 -10.10 -10.85
C HIS A 75 -5.32 -11.53 -10.94
N ASN A 76 -5.02 -12.32 -9.91
CA ASN A 76 -5.58 -13.66 -9.76
C ASN A 76 -7.02 -13.53 -9.21
N GLN A 77 -8.00 -13.95 -10.01
CA GLN A 77 -9.42 -13.85 -9.65
C GLN A 77 -9.78 -14.65 -8.39
N ILE A 78 -9.16 -15.82 -8.20
CA ILE A 78 -9.40 -16.69 -7.03
C ILE A 78 -8.92 -15.96 -5.77
N LEU A 79 -7.71 -15.40 -5.81
CA LEU A 79 -7.15 -14.63 -4.68
C LEU A 79 -8.00 -13.40 -4.36
N LEU A 80 -8.45 -12.66 -5.38
CA LEU A 80 -9.29 -11.48 -5.18
C LEU A 80 -10.63 -11.84 -4.52
N ASN A 81 -11.28 -12.90 -5.00
CA ASN A 81 -12.56 -13.37 -4.45
C ASN A 81 -12.39 -13.86 -3.00
N PHE A 82 -11.34 -14.62 -2.74
CA PHE A 82 -11.00 -15.07 -1.39
C PHE A 82 -10.80 -13.89 -0.44
N ALA A 83 -9.97 -12.92 -0.81
CA ALA A 83 -9.68 -11.75 0.01
C ALA A 83 -10.94 -10.94 0.33
N LYS A 84 -11.87 -10.78 -0.63
CA LYS A 84 -13.16 -10.10 -0.39
C LYS A 84 -14.06 -10.86 0.58
N LEU A 85 -14.16 -12.18 0.42
CA LEU A 85 -14.99 -13.01 1.28
C LEU A 85 -14.47 -13.01 2.73
N ASP A 86 -13.18 -13.29 2.91
CA ASP A 86 -12.52 -13.26 4.22
C ASP A 86 -12.68 -11.90 4.90
N PHE A 87 -12.45 -10.81 4.14
CA PHE A 87 -12.66 -9.47 4.66
C PHE A 87 -14.10 -9.25 5.12
N ASN A 88 -15.10 -9.66 4.34
CA ASN A 88 -16.50 -9.45 4.72
C ASN A 88 -16.92 -10.29 5.93
N ILE A 89 -16.45 -11.53 6.05
CA ILE A 89 -16.73 -12.40 7.22
C ILE A 89 -16.25 -11.73 8.51
N LEU A 90 -14.98 -11.31 8.55
CA LEU A 90 -14.45 -10.67 9.75
C LEU A 90 -15.13 -9.31 10.02
N GLN A 91 -15.51 -8.56 8.97
CA GLN A 91 -16.27 -7.32 9.16
C GLN A 91 -17.64 -7.55 9.82
N ILE A 92 -18.33 -8.65 9.52
CA ILE A 92 -19.60 -8.98 10.16
C ILE A 92 -19.40 -9.23 11.66
N LEU A 93 -18.32 -9.90 12.06
CA LEU A 93 -17.99 -10.12 13.47
C LEU A 93 -17.73 -8.80 14.20
N HIS A 94 -16.86 -7.95 13.65
CA HIS A 94 -16.59 -6.63 14.24
C HIS A 94 -17.87 -5.78 14.36
N LYS A 95 -18.80 -5.86 13.41
CA LYS A 95 -20.09 -5.15 13.49
C LYS A 95 -20.96 -5.63 14.65
N LYS A 96 -20.90 -6.91 15.01
CA LYS A 96 -21.62 -7.45 16.17
C LYS A 96 -20.99 -6.99 17.49
N GLU A 97 -19.67 -6.86 17.54
CA GLU A 97 -18.93 -6.41 18.74
C GLU A 97 -19.12 -4.92 19.05
N LEU A 98 -19.45 -4.11 18.03
CA LEU A 98 -19.74 -2.68 18.19
C LEU A 98 -21.18 -2.38 18.66
N ILE A 99 -22.04 -3.39 18.73
CA ILE A 99 -23.43 -3.32 19.23
C ILE A 99 -23.43 -3.69 20.71
#